data_AF-A0A7K2JFG8-F1
#
_entry.id   AF-A0A7K2JFG8-F1
#
_cell.length_a   1.000
_cell.length_b   1.000
_cell.length_c   1.000
_cell.angle_alpha   90.00
_cell.angle_beta   90.00
_cell.angle_gamma   90.00
#
_symmetry.space_group_name_H-M   'P 1'
#
loop_
_entity.id
_entity.type
_entity.pdbx_description
1 polymer ?
#
loop_
_entity_poly.entity_id
_entity_poly.type
_entity_poly.pdbx_seq_one_letter_code
_entity_poly.pdbx_strand_id
1 'polypeptide(L)'
;DVVLMDVRMPGLDGIEATRRVVSAGHRTRVLILTTFDLDEYAYAGLRAGASGFLVKDAQPEELLSGIRAVASGDAVVAPSLTRRLLDAYVHHLPTATEAPGAPDPRLASLTDRETEILRVMGQGWTNTEIAERLHLAESTVKTHVGRILSKTGSRDRVQAVILAYDTKLVG
;
A
#
# COMPACT_ATOMS: atom_id res chain seq x y z
N ASP A 1 13.79 7.94 4.47
CA ASP A 1 13.26 8.33 5.80
C ASP A 1 11.85 7.83 6.01
N VAL A 2 11.53 7.52 7.26
CA VAL A 2 10.20 7.09 7.69
C VAL A 2 9.73 8.02 8.80
N VAL A 3 8.49 8.49 8.71
CA VAL A 3 7.80 9.21 9.78
C VAL A 3 6.83 8.24 10.43
N LEU A 4 6.91 8.13 11.75
CA LEU A 4 5.86 7.54 12.56
C LEU A 4 4.82 8.62 12.83
N MET A 5 3.57 8.37 12.43
CA MET A 5 2.49 9.35 12.52
C MET A 5 1.38 8.84 13.43
N ASP A 6 1.12 9.54 14.53
CA ASP A 6 -0.07 9.30 15.33
C ASP A 6 -1.31 9.87 14.62
N VAL A 7 -2.40 9.11 14.54
CA VAL A 7 -3.68 9.61 14.02
C VAL A 7 -4.26 10.71 14.90
N ARG A 8 -4.14 10.56 16.22
CA ARG A 8 -4.82 11.42 17.21
C ARG A 8 -3.85 12.46 17.76
N MET A 9 -3.61 13.51 16.97
CA MET A 9 -2.80 14.66 17.39
C MET A 9 -3.68 15.89 17.71
N PRO A 10 -3.29 16.72 18.67
CA PRO A 10 -3.97 17.99 18.93
C PRO A 10 -3.75 18.97 17.77
N GLY A 11 -4.81 19.67 17.36
CA GLY A 11 -4.78 20.63 16.25
C GLY A 11 -5.02 19.95 14.90
N LEU A 12 -3.96 19.53 14.23
CA LEU A 12 -4.03 18.84 12.93
C LEU A 12 -4.03 17.33 13.14
N ASP A 13 -5.04 16.62 12.64
CA ASP A 13 -5.04 15.17 12.72
C ASP A 13 -3.92 14.53 11.89
N GLY A 14 -3.53 13.30 12.24
CA GLY A 14 -2.42 12.59 11.60
C GLY A 14 -2.67 12.21 10.14
N ILE A 15 -3.92 12.10 9.71
CA ILE A 15 -4.26 11.75 8.33
C ILE A 15 -4.05 12.97 7.43
N GLU A 16 -4.52 14.14 7.86
CA GLU A 16 -4.29 15.39 7.17
C GLU A 16 -2.81 15.79 7.21
N ALA A 17 -2.11 15.55 8.33
CA ALA A 17 -0.66 15.71 8.39
C ALA A 17 0.04 14.79 7.37
N THR A 18 -0.38 13.52 7.27
CA THR A 18 0.12 12.58 6.26
C THR A 18 -0.09 13.13 4.85
N ARG A 19 -1.29 13.60 4.53
CA ARG A 19 -1.64 14.17 3.22
C ARG A 19 -0.71 15.31 2.84
N ARG A 20 -0.42 16.21 3.78
CA ARG A 20 0.50 17.34 3.57
C ARG A 20 1.94 16.90 3.37
N VAL A 21 2.42 15.93 4.14
CA VAL A 21 3.77 15.37 3.97
C VAL A 21 3.92 14.72 2.59
N VAL A 22 2.90 13.99 2.15
CA VAL A 22 2.89 13.34 0.83
C VAL A 22 2.81 14.37 -0.29
N SER A 23 1.93 15.36 -0.20
CA SER A 23 1.72 16.37 -1.25
C SER A 23 2.89 17.35 -1.38
N ALA A 24 3.67 17.55 -0.32
CA ALA A 24 4.93 18.31 -0.36
C ALA A 24 6.02 17.64 -1.21
N GLY A 25 5.80 16.43 -1.73
CA GLY A 25 6.70 15.76 -2.67
C GLY A 25 7.96 15.18 -2.02
N HIS A 26 8.00 15.09 -0.69
CA HIS A 26 9.10 14.44 0.01
C HIS A 26 9.10 12.93 -0.25
N ARG A 27 10.29 12.33 -0.35
CA ARG A 27 10.45 10.86 -0.43
C ARG A 27 10.14 10.16 0.91
N THR A 28 9.75 10.92 1.92
CA THR A 28 9.45 10.47 3.28
C THR A 28 8.21 9.60 3.29
N ARG A 29 8.36 8.36 3.75
CA ARG A 29 7.26 7.40 3.88
C ARG A 29 6.61 7.53 5.24
N VAL A 30 5.31 7.32 5.32
CA VAL A 30 4.54 7.53 6.55
C VAL A 30 4.00 6.20 7.03
N LEU A 31 4.34 5.84 8.27
CA LEU A 31 3.79 4.68 8.98
C LEU A 31 2.89 5.20 10.10
N ILE A 32 1.60 4.96 9.97
CA ILE A 32 0.60 5.43 10.93
C ILE A 32 0.60 4.54 12.19
N LEU A 33 0.44 5.12 13.38
CA LEU A 33 0.23 4.42 14.65
C LEU A 33 -1.15 4.79 15.21
N THR A 34 -1.97 3.79 15.55
CA THR A 34 -3.35 4.00 16.07
C THR A 34 -3.68 3.10 17.26
N THR A 35 -4.60 3.53 18.14
CA THR A 35 -5.01 2.80 19.35
C THR A 35 -6.34 2.03 19.21
N PHE A 36 -7.15 2.29 18.19
CA PHE A 36 -8.52 1.77 18.07
C PHE A 36 -8.80 1.18 16.68
N ASP A 37 -9.87 0.38 16.60
CA ASP A 37 -10.26 -0.47 15.46
C ASP A 37 -10.07 0.17 14.09
N LEU A 38 -9.59 -0.70 13.20
CA LEU A 38 -8.67 -0.38 12.13
C LEU A 38 -9.30 0.36 10.95
N ASP A 39 -10.60 0.32 10.75
CA ASP A 39 -11.08 0.35 9.37
C ASP A 39 -11.16 1.76 8.79
N GLU A 40 -11.86 2.70 9.44
CA GLU A 40 -12.06 4.03 8.87
C GLU A 40 -10.77 4.88 8.88
N TYR A 41 -10.00 4.83 9.97
CA TYR A 41 -8.76 5.60 10.10
C TYR A 41 -7.59 5.02 9.30
N ALA A 42 -7.44 3.69 9.22
CA ALA A 42 -6.41 3.11 8.37
C ALA A 42 -6.72 3.42 6.90
N TYR A 43 -7.97 3.23 6.48
CA TYR A 43 -8.38 3.56 5.11
C TYR A 43 -8.11 5.01 4.76
N ALA A 44 -8.57 5.94 5.60
CA ALA A 44 -8.36 7.38 5.37
C ALA A 44 -6.86 7.74 5.34
N GLY A 45 -6.05 7.12 6.20
CA GLY A 45 -4.59 7.29 6.19
C GLY A 45 -3.92 6.79 4.91
N LEU A 46 -4.35 5.64 4.41
CA LEU A 46 -3.84 5.04 3.17
C LEU A 46 -4.22 5.84 1.93
N ARG A 47 -5.47 6.30 1.87
CA ARG A 47 -5.95 7.25 0.85
C ARG A 47 -5.22 8.59 0.90
N ALA A 48 -4.76 9.00 2.08
CA ALA A 48 -3.90 10.17 2.26
C ALA A 48 -2.44 9.92 1.84
N GLY A 49 -2.07 8.69 1.47
CA GLY A 49 -0.74 8.34 0.97
C GLY A 49 0.18 7.69 2.00
N ALA A 50 -0.35 7.19 3.12
CA ALA A 50 0.42 6.41 4.07
C ALA A 50 0.98 5.13 3.41
N SER A 51 2.16 4.74 3.87
CA SER A 51 2.88 3.54 3.41
C SER A 51 2.60 2.32 4.29
N GLY A 52 1.78 2.47 5.34
CA GLY A 52 1.36 1.40 6.25
C GLY A 52 0.76 1.95 7.54
N PHE A 53 0.32 1.04 8.41
CA PHE A 53 -0.14 1.36 9.76
C PHE A 53 0.31 0.27 10.75
N LEU A 54 0.38 0.61 12.03
CA LEU A 54 0.53 -0.33 13.14
C LEU A 54 -0.36 0.13 14.29
N VAL A 55 -0.64 -0.79 15.20
CA VAL A 55 -1.31 -0.46 16.47
C VAL A 55 -0.28 0.07 17.47
N LYS A 56 -0.67 0.98 18.36
CA LYS A 56 0.25 1.61 19.33
C LYS A 56 0.77 0.65 20.39
N ASP A 57 0.10 -0.47 20.59
CA ASP A 57 0.49 -1.56 21.49
C ASP A 57 1.31 -2.65 20.78
N ALA A 58 1.68 -2.43 19.50
CA ALA A 58 2.57 -3.33 18.77
C ALA A 58 3.87 -3.54 19.56
N GLN A 59 4.34 -4.79 19.58
CA GLN A 59 5.59 -5.11 20.25
C GLN A 59 6.76 -4.36 19.60
N PRO A 60 7.82 -4.00 20.35
CA PRO A 60 8.97 -3.27 19.80
C PRO A 60 9.57 -3.90 18.54
N GLU A 61 9.61 -5.23 18.48
CA GLU A 61 10.09 -5.98 17.33
C GLU A 61 9.20 -5.80 16.10
N GLU A 62 7.88 -5.76 16.28
CA GLU A 62 6.90 -5.52 15.22
C GLU A 62 6.99 -4.08 14.71
N LEU A 63 7.15 -3.10 15.60
CA LEU A 63 7.38 -1.71 15.24
C LEU A 63 8.67 -1.56 14.41
N LEU A 64 9.77 -2.15 14.86
CA LEU A 64 11.04 -2.12 14.14
C LEU A 64 10.95 -2.81 12.79
N SER A 65 10.25 -3.94 12.71
CA SER A 65 10.00 -4.66 11.47
C SER A 65 9.19 -3.80 10.49
N GLY A 66 8.09 -3.19 10.94
CA GLY A 66 7.25 -2.30 10.14
C GLY A 66 8.00 -1.07 9.64
N ILE A 67 8.84 -0.44 10.47
CA ILE A 67 9.67 0.70 10.05
C ILE A 67 10.64 0.28 8.95
N ARG A 68 11.35 -0.85 9.12
CA ARG A 68 12.33 -1.34 8.13
C ARG A 68 11.65 -1.67 6.80
N ALA A 69 10.50 -2.33 6.86
CA ALA A 69 9.65 -2.64 5.72
C ALA A 69 9.24 -1.40 4.93
N VAL A 70 8.72 -0.38 5.64
CA VAL A 70 8.35 0.88 5.01
C VAL A 70 9.58 1.59 4.45
N ALA A 71 10.69 1.62 5.19
CA ALA A 71 11.92 2.29 4.79
C ALA A 71 12.51 1.73 3.47
N SER A 72 12.46 0.41 3.28
CA SER A 72 13.01 -0.23 2.08
C SER A 72 12.20 0.09 0.82
N GLY A 73 10.91 0.42 0.93
CA GLY A 73 10.02 0.53 -0.24
C GLY A 73 9.75 -0.82 -0.92
N ASP A 74 10.68 -1.78 -0.77
CA ASP A 74 10.41 -3.20 -0.79
C ASP A 74 9.37 -3.48 0.27
N ALA A 75 8.19 -3.83 -0.20
CA ALA A 75 7.27 -4.52 0.64
C ALA A 75 7.84 -5.87 1.04
N VAL A 76 8.57 -5.88 2.14
CA VAL A 76 8.20 -6.75 3.23
C VAL A 76 7.22 -5.97 4.10
N VAL A 77 6.17 -5.40 3.51
CA VAL A 77 4.97 -5.14 4.30
C VAL A 77 4.68 -6.52 4.87
N ALA A 78 4.91 -6.70 6.17
CA ALA A 78 4.73 -7.98 6.82
C ALA A 78 3.44 -8.57 6.25
N PRO A 79 3.39 -9.83 5.80
CA PRO A 79 2.19 -10.40 5.22
C PRO A 79 0.94 -10.09 6.06
N SER A 80 1.12 -10.01 7.38
CA SER A 80 0.15 -9.47 8.34
C SER A 80 -0.33 -8.05 8.04
N LEU A 81 0.56 -7.07 7.81
CA LEU A 81 0.18 -5.70 7.50
C LEU A 81 -0.51 -5.59 6.12
N THR A 82 -0.04 -6.31 5.09
CA THR A 82 -0.75 -6.31 3.79
C THR A 82 -2.12 -6.94 3.94
N ARG A 83 -2.24 -8.04 4.67
CA ARG A 83 -3.52 -8.70 4.92
C ARG A 83 -4.47 -7.81 5.73
N ARG A 84 -3.98 -7.15 6.78
CA ARG A 84 -4.78 -6.18 7.56
C ARG A 84 -5.19 -4.98 6.71
N LEU A 85 -4.35 -4.54 5.76
CA LEU A 85 -4.70 -3.53 4.75
C LEU A 85 -5.83 -4.01 3.83
N LEU A 86 -5.76 -5.26 3.37
CA LEU A 86 -6.79 -5.88 2.53
C LEU A 86 -8.10 -6.07 3.31
N ASP A 87 -8.04 -6.53 4.55
CA ASP A 87 -9.21 -6.74 5.40
C ASP A 87 -9.93 -5.40 5.63
N ALA A 88 -9.21 -4.33 5.99
CA ALA A 88 -9.78 -2.99 6.14
C ALA A 88 -10.37 -2.43 4.83
N TYR A 89 -9.79 -2.76 3.67
CA TYR A 89 -10.26 -2.31 2.36
C TYR A 89 -11.51 -3.07 1.89
N VAL A 90 -11.53 -4.40 2.05
CA VAL A 90 -12.65 -5.27 1.64
C VAL A 90 -13.92 -4.94 2.42
N HIS A 91 -13.80 -4.55 3.69
CA HIS A 91 -14.94 -4.14 4.51
C HIS A 91 -15.52 -2.75 4.17
N HIS A 92 -14.83 -1.94 3.37
CA HIS A 92 -15.23 -0.56 3.04
C HIS A 92 -15.30 -0.29 1.53
N LEU A 93 -15.39 -1.33 0.69
CA LEU A 93 -15.69 -1.17 -0.73
C LEU A 93 -17.00 -0.36 -0.89
N PRO A 94 -16.98 0.82 -1.53
CA PRO A 94 -18.21 1.44 -1.96
C PRO A 94 -18.91 0.46 -2.90
N THR A 95 -20.13 0.06 -2.57
CA THR A 95 -21.08 -0.51 -3.53
C THR A 95 -21.53 0.61 -4.48
N ALA A 96 -20.60 1.13 -5.29
CA ALA A 96 -20.87 2.18 -6.24
C ALA A 96 -20.82 1.60 -7.66
N THR A 97 -22.04 1.37 -8.14
CA THR A 97 -22.49 1.20 -9.51
C THR A 97 -21.84 2.22 -10.44
N GLU A 98 -20.68 1.90 -10.99
CA GLU A 98 -20.15 2.59 -12.17
C GLU A 98 -19.79 1.55 -13.22
N ALA A 99 -20.42 1.73 -14.39
CA ALA A 99 -20.25 0.94 -15.60
C ALA A 99 -18.77 0.74 -15.95
N PRO A 100 -18.40 -0.26 -16.78
CA PRO A 100 -17.02 -0.48 -17.18
C PRO A 100 -16.52 0.73 -17.99
N GLY A 101 -16.00 1.73 -17.30
CA GLY A 101 -15.28 2.86 -17.87
C GLY A 101 -13.95 2.38 -18.42
N ALA A 102 -13.43 3.11 -19.40
CA ALA A 102 -12.16 2.83 -20.04
C ALA A 102 -11.04 2.51 -19.02
N PRO A 103 -10.03 1.69 -19.39
CA PRO A 103 -8.93 1.35 -18.50
C PRO A 103 -8.29 2.61 -17.90
N ASP A 104 -8.08 2.65 -16.58
CA ASP A 104 -7.40 3.77 -15.93
C ASP A 104 -6.07 4.03 -16.67
N PRO A 105 -5.79 5.28 -17.11
CA PRO A 105 -4.59 5.59 -17.88
C PRO A 105 -3.29 5.15 -17.20
N ARG A 106 -3.28 5.06 -15.86
CA ARG A 106 -2.12 4.58 -15.08
C ARG A 106 -1.87 3.08 -15.31
N LEU A 107 -2.91 2.29 -15.57
CA LEU A 107 -2.79 0.87 -15.92
C LEU A 107 -2.46 0.65 -17.39
N ALA A 108 -2.89 1.55 -18.28
CA ALA A 108 -2.68 1.41 -19.73
C ALA A 108 -1.18 1.35 -20.15
N SER A 109 -0.27 1.83 -19.31
CA SER A 109 1.18 1.80 -19.54
C SER A 109 1.86 0.49 -19.11
N LEU A 110 1.14 -0.37 -18.39
CA LEU A 110 1.64 -1.66 -17.90
C LEU A 110 1.61 -2.70 -19.02
N THR A 111 2.62 -3.55 -19.05
CA THR A 111 2.58 -4.77 -19.89
C THR A 111 1.63 -5.80 -19.29
N ASP A 112 1.27 -6.83 -20.05
CA ASP A 112 0.47 -7.94 -19.56
C ASP A 112 1.10 -8.59 -18.31
N ARG A 113 2.42 -8.78 -18.33
CA ARG A 113 3.17 -9.35 -17.20
C ARG A 113 3.19 -8.44 -15.98
N GLU A 114 3.32 -7.14 -16.19
CA GLU A 114 3.26 -6.15 -15.10
C GLU A 114 1.86 -6.07 -14.49
N THR A 115 0.82 -6.17 -15.32
CA THR A 115 -0.58 -6.21 -14.88
C THR A 115 -0.88 -7.47 -14.08
N GLU A 116 -0.39 -8.63 -14.52
CA GLU A 116 -0.49 -9.89 -13.78
C GLU A 116 0.18 -9.80 -12.40
N ILE A 117 1.41 -9.27 -12.35
CA ILE A 117 2.15 -9.06 -11.10
C ILE A 117 1.40 -8.09 -10.19
N LEU A 118 0.88 -6.97 -10.71
CA LEU A 118 0.08 -6.02 -9.92
C LEU A 118 -1.19 -6.67 -9.35
N ARG A 119 -1.85 -7.55 -10.11
CA ARG A 119 -3.02 -8.28 -9.64
C ARG A 119 -2.71 -9.18 -8.44
N VAL A 120 -1.67 -10.02 -8.53
CA VAL A 120 -1.27 -10.88 -7.38
C VAL A 120 -0.70 -10.07 -6.23
N MET A 121 -0.08 -8.91 -6.50
CA MET A 121 0.32 -7.99 -5.46
C MET A 121 -0.89 -7.49 -4.65
N GLY A 122 -1.98 -7.15 -5.33
CA GLY A 122 -3.24 -6.75 -4.71
C GLY A 122 -3.96 -7.88 -3.97
N GLN A 123 -3.61 -9.14 -4.24
CA GLN A 123 -4.04 -10.29 -3.44
C GLN A 123 -3.17 -10.52 -2.18
N GLY A 124 -2.17 -9.67 -1.95
CA GLY A 124 -1.30 -9.73 -0.77
C GLY A 124 -0.04 -10.58 -0.90
N TRP A 125 0.29 -11.06 -2.10
CA TRP A 125 1.38 -12.03 -2.29
C TRP A 125 2.77 -11.39 -2.16
N THR A 126 3.64 -11.95 -1.34
CA THR A 126 5.05 -11.54 -1.22
C THR A 126 5.81 -11.76 -2.53
N ASN A 127 6.97 -11.10 -2.70
CA ASN A 127 7.79 -11.31 -3.89
C ASN A 127 8.24 -12.76 -4.06
N THR A 128 8.46 -13.48 -2.95
CA THR A 128 8.81 -14.90 -2.93
C THR A 128 7.64 -15.74 -3.43
N GLU A 129 6.43 -15.52 -2.91
CA GLU A 129 5.23 -16.24 -3.38
C GLU A 129 4.94 -15.96 -4.86
N ILE A 130 5.11 -14.70 -5.30
CA ILE A 130 4.97 -14.32 -6.72
C ILE A 130 6.03 -15.04 -7.57
N ALA A 131 7.28 -15.08 -7.10
CA ALA A 131 8.39 -15.74 -7.80
C ALA A 131 8.13 -17.24 -7.97
N GLU A 132 7.71 -17.92 -6.89
CA GLU A 132 7.37 -19.34 -6.91
C GLU A 132 6.20 -19.64 -7.85
N ARG A 133 5.12 -18.87 -7.75
CA ARG A 133 3.89 -19.05 -8.52
C ARG A 133 4.06 -18.82 -10.00
N LEU A 134 4.87 -17.83 -10.35
CA LEU A 134 5.07 -17.38 -11.71
C LEU A 134 6.37 -17.92 -12.32
N HIS A 135 7.06 -18.83 -11.61
CA HIS A 135 8.32 -19.45 -11.98
C HIS A 135 9.40 -18.42 -12.40
N LEU A 136 9.56 -17.38 -11.58
CA LEU A 136 10.54 -16.32 -11.76
C LEU A 136 11.60 -16.37 -10.65
N ALA A 137 12.75 -15.73 -10.90
CA ALA A 137 13.64 -15.34 -9.82
C ALA A 137 13.04 -14.17 -9.02
N GLU A 138 13.27 -14.13 -7.71
CA GLU A 138 12.79 -13.04 -6.85
C GLU A 138 13.33 -11.66 -7.29
N SER A 139 14.58 -11.62 -7.78
CA SER A 139 15.18 -10.40 -8.35
C SER A 139 14.42 -9.89 -9.59
N THR A 140 13.89 -10.80 -10.41
CA THR A 140 13.05 -10.45 -11.56
C THR A 140 11.73 -9.86 -11.11
N VAL A 141 11.10 -10.44 -10.08
CA VAL A 141 9.87 -9.88 -9.48
C VAL A 141 10.13 -8.47 -8.94
N LYS A 142 11.21 -8.26 -8.18
CA LYS A 142 11.62 -6.93 -7.68
C LYS A 142 11.78 -5.91 -8.82
N THR A 143 12.38 -6.34 -9.92
CA THR A 143 12.55 -5.48 -11.10
C THR A 143 11.20 -5.09 -11.71
N HIS A 144 10.26 -6.03 -11.82
CA HIS A 144 8.89 -5.73 -12.29
C HIS A 144 8.14 -4.82 -11.33
N VAL A 145 8.21 -5.07 -10.02
CA VAL A 145 7.59 -4.20 -9.01
C VAL A 145 8.11 -2.78 -9.14
N GLY A 146 9.42 -2.57 -9.24
CA GLY A 146 10.01 -1.24 -9.43
C GLY A 146 9.49 -0.53 -10.69
N ARG A 147 9.32 -1.26 -11.80
CA ARG A 147 8.74 -0.71 -13.04
C ARG A 147 7.26 -0.37 -12.88
N ILE A 148 6.47 -1.23 -12.23
CA ILE A 148 5.06 -0.98 -11.93
C ILE A 148 4.91 0.30 -11.11
N LEU A 149 5.70 0.44 -10.03
CA LEU A 149 5.68 1.63 -9.18
C LEU A 149 5.99 2.89 -9.99
N SER A 150 7.04 2.85 -10.82
CA SER A 150 7.40 3.99 -11.67
C SER A 150 6.33 4.33 -12.70
N LYS A 151 5.72 3.34 -13.36
CA LYS A 151 4.74 3.54 -14.43
C LYS A 151 3.38 4.03 -13.91
N THR A 152 2.98 3.52 -12.75
CA THR A 152 1.71 3.89 -12.11
C THR A 152 1.80 5.19 -11.30
N GLY A 153 3.01 5.70 -11.09
CA GLY A 153 3.26 6.83 -10.18
C GLY A 153 3.11 6.43 -8.70
N SER A 154 3.12 5.14 -8.38
CA SER A 154 2.98 4.66 -7.01
C SER A 154 4.30 4.83 -6.25
N ARG A 155 4.24 5.55 -5.12
CA ARG A 155 5.41 5.81 -4.25
C ARG A 155 5.95 4.56 -3.54
N ASP A 156 5.09 3.57 -3.34
CA ASP A 156 5.38 2.30 -2.69
C ASP A 156 4.33 1.26 -3.09
N ARG A 157 4.56 0.01 -2.67
CA ARG A 157 3.65 -1.10 -2.97
C ARG A 157 2.24 -0.86 -2.46
N VAL A 158 2.07 -0.28 -1.28
CA VAL A 158 0.75 -0.10 -0.68
C VAL A 158 -0.10 0.77 -1.60
N GLN A 159 0.48 1.86 -2.12
CA GLN A 159 -0.21 2.71 -3.10
C GLN A 159 -0.48 2.01 -4.43
N ALA A 160 0.38 1.10 -4.87
CA ALA A 160 0.11 0.27 -6.05
C ALA A 160 -1.03 -0.73 -5.81
N VAL A 161 -1.12 -1.31 -4.62
CA VAL A 161 -2.23 -2.20 -4.23
C VAL A 161 -3.55 -1.43 -4.16
N ILE A 162 -3.56 -0.25 -3.54
CA ILE A 162 -4.74 0.63 -3.49
C ILE A 162 -5.20 0.99 -4.91
N LEU A 163 -4.26 1.34 -5.80
CA LEU A 163 -4.55 1.58 -7.20
C LEU A 163 -5.23 0.36 -7.86
N ALA A 164 -4.70 -0.85 -7.65
CA ALA A 164 -5.28 -2.07 -8.23
C ALA A 164 -6.75 -2.27 -7.80
N TYR A 165 -7.09 -1.93 -6.56
CA TYR A 165 -8.47 -1.95 -6.08
C TYR A 165 -9.33 -0.81 -6.62
N ASP A 166 -8.85 0.44 -6.58
CA ASP A 166 -9.56 1.62 -7.08
C ASP A 166 -9.95 1.44 -8.57
N THR A 167 -9.10 0.76 -9.32
CA THR A 167 -9.28 0.45 -10.75
C THR A 167 -10.04 -0.86 -11.02
N LYS A 168 -10.47 -1.58 -9.98
CA LYS A 168 -11.12 -2.90 -10.08
C LYS A 168 -10.28 -3.96 -10.81
N LEU A 169 -8.95 -3.80 -10.84
CA LEU A 169 -8.03 -4.84 -11.31
C LEU A 169 -8.02 -6.06 -10.37
N VAL A 170 -8.29 -5.82 -9.09
CA VAL A 170 -8.51 -6.81 -8.04
C VAL A 170 -9.87 -6.51 -7.40
N GLY A 171 -10.73 -7.53 -7.31
CA GLY A 171 -12.11 -7.44 -6.84
C GLY A 171 -12.87 -8.71 -7.16
#